data_AF-A0A364H0Q6-F1
#
_entry.id   AF-A0A364H0Q6-F1
#
_cell.length_a   1.000
_cell.length_b   1.000
_cell.length_c   1.000
_cell.angle_alpha   90.00
_cell.angle_beta   90.00
_cell.angle_gamma   90.00
#
_symmetry.space_group_name_H-M   'P 1'
#
loop_
_entity.id
_entity.type
_entity.pdbx_description
1 polymer ?
#
loop_
_entity_poly.entity_id
_entity_poly.type
_entity_poly.pdbx_seq_one_letter_code
_entity_poly.pdbx_strand_id
1 'polypeptide(L)'
;MTPRDYALLAQEAYSAKPDIGKADSASRAIVRLTAAGLVVAFPGTDNLDCVAADLDAHPIDVIGIGQVHHGFWKAWGAIAVDVLAAIDGRPVTLVGHSLGAAIAIMAAAAMVVGGNPPAAVYGFEPPRVSTNGSVAAVLAAVPLNLFKNGNDIVPDLPIDWEHAGPIRQVGRASLPFPNIADHAIARVIAALTVTTPA
;
A
#
# COMPACT_ATOMS: atom_id res chain seq x y z
N MET A 1 -12.11 -11.59 7.76
CA MET A 1 -10.63 -11.46 7.82
C MET A 1 -10.28 -10.24 8.63
N THR A 2 -9.18 -10.32 9.36
CA THR A 2 -8.64 -9.28 10.23
C THR A 2 -7.54 -8.47 9.52
N PRO A 3 -7.15 -7.29 10.02
CA PRO A 3 -5.98 -6.57 9.51
C PRO A 3 -4.70 -7.42 9.49
N ARG A 4 -4.52 -8.32 10.47
CA ARG A 4 -3.38 -9.24 10.52
C ARG A 4 -3.37 -10.22 9.35
N ASP A 5 -4.54 -10.74 8.95
CA ASP A 5 -4.64 -11.66 7.81
C ASP A 5 -4.22 -10.98 6.50
N TYR A 6 -4.57 -9.70 6.33
CA TYR A 6 -4.11 -8.90 5.20
C TYR A 6 -2.62 -8.57 5.29
N ALA A 7 -2.07 -8.35 6.49
CA ALA A 7 -0.62 -8.15 6.65
C ALA A 7 0.18 -9.41 6.27
N LEU A 8 -0.37 -10.61 6.52
CA LEU A 8 0.22 -11.87 6.07
C LEU A 8 0.20 -11.99 4.54
N LEU A 9 -0.87 -11.56 3.87
CA LEU A 9 -0.92 -11.50 2.40
C LEU A 9 0.07 -10.48 1.82
N ALA A 10 0.25 -9.34 2.49
CA ALA A 10 1.28 -8.37 2.13
C ALA A 10 2.69 -8.97 2.26
N GLN A 11 2.95 -9.76 3.30
CA GLN A 11 4.21 -10.49 3.48
C GLN A 11 4.39 -11.58 2.41
N GLU A 12 3.35 -12.36 2.11
CA GLU A 12 3.40 -13.40 1.09
C GLU A 12 3.84 -12.84 -0.28
N ALA A 13 3.34 -11.65 -0.64
CA ALA A 13 3.64 -11.00 -1.91
C ALA A 13 5.14 -10.77 -2.17
N TYR A 14 5.97 -10.65 -1.12
CA TYR A 14 7.43 -10.52 -1.26
C TYR A 14 8.07 -11.76 -1.88
N SER A 15 7.67 -12.94 -1.41
CA SER A 15 8.36 -14.20 -1.68
C SER A 15 7.63 -15.11 -2.68
N ALA A 16 6.31 -14.98 -2.78
CA ALA A 16 5.53 -15.79 -3.70
C ALA A 16 5.90 -15.47 -5.15
N LYS A 17 5.83 -16.49 -6.00
CA LYS A 17 5.87 -16.26 -7.46
C LYS A 17 4.68 -15.36 -7.81
N PRO A 18 4.90 -14.22 -8.49
CA PRO A 18 3.80 -13.34 -8.84
C PRO A 18 2.86 -14.00 -9.85
N ASP A 19 1.57 -13.72 -9.70
CA ASP A 19 0.54 -14.08 -10.67
C ASP A 19 0.51 -13.05 -11.83
N ILE A 20 0.91 -11.81 -11.52
CA ILE A 20 0.93 -10.67 -12.44
C ILE A 20 2.29 -9.98 -12.37
N GLY A 21 2.84 -9.60 -13.52
CA GLY A 21 4.14 -8.92 -13.62
C GLY A 21 5.33 -9.89 -13.56
N LYS A 22 6.54 -9.33 -13.52
CA LYS A 22 7.79 -10.11 -13.50
C LYS A 22 8.32 -10.25 -12.08
N ALA A 23 8.89 -11.41 -11.75
CA ALA A 23 9.37 -11.72 -10.41
C ALA A 23 10.48 -10.78 -9.90
N ASP A 24 11.28 -10.22 -10.79
CA ASP A 24 12.38 -9.29 -10.51
C ASP A 24 11.94 -7.81 -10.54
N SER A 25 10.66 -7.52 -10.79
CA SER A 25 10.12 -6.17 -10.85
C SER A 25 9.38 -5.80 -9.58
N ALA A 26 9.46 -4.53 -9.18
CA ALA A 26 8.56 -3.96 -8.17
C ALA A 26 7.09 -3.93 -8.64
N SER A 27 6.87 -3.85 -9.96
CA SER A 27 5.55 -3.92 -10.59
C SER A 27 5.14 -5.39 -10.76
N ARG A 28 4.71 -5.99 -9.66
CA ARG A 28 4.16 -7.35 -9.64
C ARG A 28 3.08 -7.47 -8.56
N ALA A 29 2.25 -8.50 -8.65
CA ALA A 29 1.21 -8.76 -7.67
C ALA A 29 0.91 -10.25 -7.56
N ILE A 30 0.34 -10.63 -6.42
CA ILE A 30 -0.34 -11.92 -6.24
C ILE A 30 -1.84 -11.70 -6.11
N VAL A 31 -2.61 -12.67 -6.60
CA VAL A 31 -4.07 -12.68 -6.53
C VAL A 31 -4.51 -13.87 -5.70
N ARG A 32 -5.30 -13.63 -4.66
CA ARG A 32 -5.77 -14.67 -3.74
C ARG A 32 -7.29 -14.58 -3.58
N LEU A 33 -7.95 -15.72 -3.69
CA LEU A 33 -9.34 -15.85 -3.28
C LEU A 33 -9.37 -16.28 -1.81
N THR A 34 -10.00 -15.46 -0.98
CA THR A 34 -10.08 -15.67 0.46
C THR A 34 -11.54 -15.83 0.89
N ALA A 35 -11.76 -16.19 2.17
CA ALA A 35 -13.11 -16.21 2.72
C ALA A 35 -13.79 -14.83 2.75
N ALA A 36 -13.03 -13.72 2.68
CA ALA A 36 -13.56 -12.36 2.61
C ALA A 36 -13.71 -11.84 1.16
N GLY A 37 -13.38 -12.65 0.15
CA GLY A 37 -13.44 -12.26 -1.26
C GLY A 37 -12.07 -12.22 -1.93
N LEU A 38 -12.03 -11.55 -3.09
CA LEU A 38 -10.82 -11.42 -3.89
C LEU A 38 -9.86 -10.42 -3.25
N VAL A 39 -8.58 -10.78 -3.18
CA VAL A 39 -7.50 -9.92 -2.71
C VAL A 39 -6.41 -9.84 -3.76
N VAL A 40 -5.96 -8.62 -4.04
CA VAL A 40 -4.74 -8.37 -4.81
C VAL A 40 -3.71 -7.76 -3.88
N ALA A 41 -2.58 -8.44 -3.72
CA ALA A 41 -1.50 -7.98 -2.85
C ALA A 41 -0.26 -7.61 -3.68
N PHE A 42 0.28 -6.43 -3.41
CA PHE A 42 1.48 -5.89 -4.05
C PHE A 42 2.66 -6.00 -3.08
N PRO A 43 3.82 -6.53 -3.51
CA PRO A 43 5.01 -6.53 -2.69
C PRO A 43 5.54 -5.11 -2.52
N GLY A 44 6.21 -4.86 -1.41
CA GLY A 44 7.11 -3.73 -1.33
C GLY A 44 8.48 -4.09 -1.93
N THR A 45 9.53 -3.47 -1.40
CA THR A 45 10.90 -3.72 -1.82
C THR A 45 11.70 -4.30 -0.65
N ASP A 46 12.59 -5.24 -0.96
CA ASP A 46 13.53 -5.80 0.03
C ASP A 46 14.69 -4.84 0.34
N ASN A 47 14.85 -3.78 -0.47
CA ASN A 47 15.94 -2.82 -0.33
C ASN A 47 15.46 -1.53 0.36
N LEU A 48 15.34 -1.59 1.69
CA LEU A 48 14.80 -0.50 2.52
C LEU A 48 15.71 0.73 2.57
N ASP A 49 17.02 0.55 2.42
CA ASP A 49 17.98 1.68 2.35
C ASP A 49 17.78 2.50 1.07
N CYS A 50 17.38 1.85 -0.03
CA CYS A 50 16.96 2.55 -1.24
C CYS A 50 15.59 3.22 -1.09
N VAL A 51 14.66 2.71 -0.28
CA VAL A 51 13.33 3.36 -0.10
C VAL A 51 13.48 4.79 0.41
N ALA A 52 14.31 5.03 1.43
CA ALA A 52 14.50 6.38 1.95
C ALA A 52 15.21 7.33 0.96
N ALA A 53 16.03 6.80 0.05
CA ALA A 53 16.76 7.57 -0.95
C ALA A 53 16.00 7.77 -2.28
N ASP A 54 15.16 6.80 -2.70
CA ASP A 54 14.42 6.79 -3.97
C ASP A 54 13.02 7.42 -3.88
N LEU A 55 12.58 7.85 -2.68
CA LEU A 55 11.38 8.68 -2.51
C LEU A 55 11.57 10.12 -3.01
N ASP A 56 12.75 10.44 -3.56
CA ASP A 56 13.07 11.69 -4.24
C ASP A 56 12.60 11.66 -5.71
N ALA A 57 11.29 11.45 -5.91
CA ALA A 57 10.67 11.55 -7.23
C ALA A 57 9.71 12.73 -7.32
N HIS A 58 9.73 13.41 -8.46
CA HIS A 58 8.86 14.56 -8.70
C HIS A 58 7.37 14.14 -8.78
N PRO A 59 6.44 15.02 -8.36
CA PRO A 59 5.02 14.81 -8.56
C PRO A 59 4.64 14.88 -10.05
N ILE A 60 3.56 14.19 -10.43
CA ILE A 60 2.88 14.33 -11.71
C ILE A 60 1.41 14.57 -11.50
N ASP A 61 0.76 15.29 -12.42
CA ASP A 61 -0.69 15.44 -12.42
C ASP A 61 -1.35 14.32 -13.23
N VAL A 62 -2.30 13.63 -12.59
CA VAL A 62 -3.09 12.56 -13.19
C VAL A 62 -4.55 13.01 -13.27
N ILE A 63 -5.11 12.93 -14.48
CA ILE A 63 -6.49 13.36 -14.75
C ILE A 63 -7.47 12.60 -13.85
N GLY A 64 -8.31 13.36 -13.14
CA GLY A 64 -9.33 12.83 -12.22
C GLY A 64 -8.81 12.43 -10.83
N ILE A 65 -7.48 12.40 -10.63
CA ILE A 65 -6.86 12.05 -9.34
C ILE A 65 -6.18 13.25 -8.69
N GLY A 66 -5.40 14.02 -9.46
CA GLY A 66 -4.56 15.12 -8.95
C GLY A 66 -3.08 14.75 -8.93
N GLN A 67 -2.33 15.36 -8.01
CA GLN A 67 -0.88 15.20 -7.93
C GLN A 67 -0.49 13.90 -7.22
N VAL A 68 0.34 13.08 -7.86
CA VAL A 68 0.79 11.80 -7.30
C VAL A 68 2.28 11.60 -7.50
N HIS A 69 2.88 10.73 -6.69
CA HIS A 69 4.27 10.33 -6.84
C HIS A 69 4.47 9.57 -8.16
N HIS A 70 5.32 10.11 -9.05
CA HIS A 70 5.54 9.54 -10.38
C HIS A 70 5.95 8.07 -10.35
N GLY A 71 6.87 7.69 -9.44
CA GLY A 71 7.34 6.33 -9.32
C GLY A 71 6.24 5.32 -8.99
N PHE A 72 5.31 5.70 -8.09
CA PHE A 72 4.22 4.82 -7.67
C PHE A 72 3.17 4.70 -8.77
N TRP A 73 2.85 5.82 -9.43
CA TRP A 73 1.93 5.81 -10.57
C TRP A 73 2.46 4.97 -11.73
N LYS A 74 3.75 5.11 -12.05
CA LYS A 74 4.42 4.31 -13.08
C LYS A 74 4.42 2.83 -12.71
N ALA A 75 4.71 2.50 -11.45
CA ALA A 75 4.74 1.12 -10.98
C ALA A 75 3.35 0.45 -11.07
N TRP A 76 2.29 1.18 -10.70
CA TRP A 76 0.91 0.74 -10.92
C TRP A 76 0.60 0.58 -12.42
N GLY A 77 0.87 1.61 -13.23
CA GLY A 77 0.55 1.63 -14.65
C GLY A 77 1.18 0.47 -15.44
N ALA A 78 2.35 -0.02 -15.00
CA ALA A 78 3.02 -1.16 -15.62
C ALA A 78 2.27 -2.50 -15.49
N ILE A 79 1.37 -2.65 -14.50
CA ILE A 79 0.59 -3.88 -14.27
C ILE A 79 -0.93 -3.64 -14.21
N ALA A 80 -1.37 -2.40 -14.41
CA ALA A 80 -2.77 -2.01 -14.23
C ALA A 80 -3.74 -2.85 -15.08
N VAL A 81 -3.41 -3.08 -16.36
CA VAL A 81 -4.26 -3.85 -17.28
C VAL A 81 -4.46 -5.29 -16.77
N ASP A 82 -3.38 -5.96 -16.41
CA ASP A 82 -3.42 -7.35 -15.94
C ASP A 82 -4.13 -7.47 -14.58
N VAL A 83 -3.94 -6.50 -13.69
CA VAL A 83 -4.65 -6.45 -12.39
C VAL A 83 -6.15 -6.26 -12.60
N LEU A 84 -6.57 -5.30 -13.43
CA LEU A 84 -7.98 -5.07 -13.71
C LEU A 84 -8.63 -6.27 -14.41
N ALA A 85 -7.91 -6.93 -15.32
CA ALA A 85 -8.37 -8.17 -15.95
C ALA A 85 -8.53 -9.31 -14.94
N ALA A 86 -7.60 -9.46 -13.99
CA ALA A 86 -7.71 -10.47 -12.94
C ALA A 86 -8.84 -10.17 -11.93
N ILE A 87 -9.14 -8.90 -11.67
CA ILE A 87 -10.29 -8.49 -10.84
C ILE A 87 -11.60 -8.87 -11.52
N ASP A 88 -11.71 -8.66 -12.84
CA ASP A 88 -12.87 -9.02 -13.65
C ASP A 88 -14.19 -8.43 -13.08
N GLY A 89 -14.13 -7.17 -12.65
CA GLY A 89 -15.28 -6.45 -12.07
C GLY A 89 -15.76 -6.95 -10.70
N ARG A 90 -15.11 -7.96 -10.11
CA ARG A 90 -15.49 -8.49 -8.80
C ARG A 90 -15.08 -7.52 -7.67
N PRO A 91 -15.83 -7.47 -6.55
CA PRO A 91 -15.37 -6.77 -5.36
C PRO A 91 -13.99 -7.27 -4.92
N VAL A 92 -13.05 -6.35 -4.78
CA VAL A 92 -11.65 -6.67 -4.47
C VAL A 92 -11.14 -5.83 -3.31
N THR A 93 -10.34 -6.45 -2.45
CA THR A 93 -9.53 -5.76 -1.45
C THR A 93 -8.10 -5.62 -1.96
N LEU A 94 -7.56 -4.41 -1.95
CA LEU A 94 -6.19 -4.13 -2.35
C LEU A 94 -5.29 -4.09 -1.12
N VAL A 95 -4.13 -4.72 -1.19
CA VAL A 95 -3.26 -4.93 -0.03
C VAL A 95 -1.82 -4.65 -0.40
N GLY A 96 -1.05 -4.07 0.51
CA GLY A 96 0.39 -3.97 0.32
C GLY A 96 1.13 -3.46 1.55
N HIS A 97 2.44 -3.61 1.52
CA HIS A 97 3.37 -3.06 2.51
C HIS A 97 4.36 -2.12 1.83
N SER A 98 4.75 -1.02 2.48
CA SER A 98 5.77 -0.09 1.95
C SER A 98 5.40 0.41 0.54
N LEU A 99 6.31 0.27 -0.44
CA LEU A 99 6.04 0.52 -1.85
C LEU A 99 4.77 -0.19 -2.36
N GLY A 100 4.50 -1.42 -1.93
CA GLY A 100 3.30 -2.15 -2.32
C GLY A 100 2.02 -1.49 -1.80
N ALA A 101 2.08 -0.88 -0.61
CA ALA A 101 0.95 -0.12 -0.07
C ALA A 101 0.69 1.15 -0.89
N ALA A 102 1.75 1.83 -1.35
CA ALA A 102 1.62 2.97 -2.26
C ALA A 102 1.01 2.57 -3.62
N ILE A 103 1.44 1.45 -4.20
CA ILE A 103 0.86 0.90 -5.43
C ILE A 103 -0.62 0.55 -5.23
N ALA A 104 -0.98 -0.07 -4.11
CA ALA A 104 -2.38 -0.38 -3.77
C ALA A 104 -3.26 0.88 -3.69
N ILE A 105 -2.73 1.99 -3.16
CA ILE A 105 -3.41 3.28 -3.10
C ILE A 105 -3.58 3.89 -4.50
N MET A 106 -2.55 3.85 -5.36
CA MET A 106 -2.65 4.31 -6.76
C MET A 106 -3.68 3.50 -7.54
N ALA A 107 -3.68 2.18 -7.37
CA ALA A 107 -4.66 1.28 -7.94
C ALA A 107 -6.08 1.64 -7.49
N ALA A 108 -6.28 1.87 -6.19
CA ALA A 108 -7.58 2.28 -5.65
C ALA A 108 -8.07 3.60 -6.26
N ALA A 109 -7.20 4.60 -6.37
CA ALA A 109 -7.56 5.90 -6.93
C ALA A 109 -7.95 5.79 -8.41
N ALA A 110 -7.16 5.01 -9.19
CA ALA A 110 -7.48 4.72 -10.58
C ALA A 110 -8.81 3.98 -10.75
N MET A 111 -9.08 3.01 -9.86
CA MET A 111 -10.33 2.24 -9.84
C MET A 111 -11.55 3.10 -9.51
N VAL A 112 -11.44 4.04 -8.55
CA VAL A 112 -12.51 5.00 -8.24
C VAL A 112 -12.81 5.88 -9.46
N VAL A 113 -11.79 6.47 -10.08
CA VAL A 113 -11.95 7.31 -11.28
C VAL A 113 -12.50 6.51 -12.46
N GLY A 114 -12.13 5.23 -12.57
CA GLY A 114 -12.67 4.29 -13.56
C GLY A 114 -14.06 3.75 -13.25
N GLY A 115 -14.72 4.22 -12.18
CA GLY A 115 -16.10 3.87 -11.83
C GLY A 115 -16.27 2.49 -11.16
N ASN A 116 -15.19 1.84 -10.76
CA ASN A 116 -15.20 0.51 -10.14
C ASN A 116 -14.39 0.52 -8.83
N PRO A 117 -14.82 1.25 -7.79
CA PRO A 117 -14.06 1.40 -6.56
C PRO A 117 -13.76 0.05 -5.89
N PRO A 118 -12.57 -0.14 -5.29
CA PRO A 118 -12.28 -1.36 -4.53
C PRO A 118 -13.14 -1.43 -3.26
N ALA A 119 -13.34 -2.64 -2.74
CA ALA A 119 -14.09 -2.86 -1.50
C ALA A 119 -13.35 -2.28 -0.28
N ALA A 120 -12.03 -2.36 -0.26
CA ALA A 120 -11.17 -1.77 0.78
C ALA A 120 -9.71 -1.70 0.32
N VAL A 121 -8.92 -0.89 1.02
CA VAL A 121 -7.45 -0.89 0.93
C VAL A 121 -6.87 -1.18 2.31
N TYR A 122 -5.94 -2.13 2.39
CA TYR A 122 -5.11 -2.37 3.57
C TYR A 122 -3.66 -2.05 3.23
N GLY A 123 -3.20 -0.90 3.71
CA GLY A 123 -1.83 -0.42 3.52
C GLY A 123 -1.05 -0.52 4.82
N PHE A 124 0.05 -1.25 4.80
CA PHE A 124 0.97 -1.36 5.93
C PHE A 124 2.18 -0.49 5.65
N GLU A 125 2.38 0.51 6.49
CA GLU A 125 3.48 1.48 6.40
C GLU A 125 3.59 2.14 5.03
N PRO A 126 2.47 2.68 4.48
CA PRO A 126 2.51 3.36 3.20
C PRO A 126 3.31 4.67 3.31
N PRO A 127 4.25 4.94 2.39
CA PRO A 127 4.78 6.29 2.23
C PRO A 127 3.66 7.25 1.83
N ARG A 128 3.92 8.55 1.95
CA ARG A 128 3.05 9.60 1.42
C ARG A 128 3.07 9.55 -0.10
N VAL A 129 1.91 9.78 -0.72
CA VAL A 129 1.69 9.46 -2.15
C VAL A 129 1.36 10.66 -3.01
N SER A 130 1.04 11.80 -2.39
CA SER A 130 0.58 13.02 -3.05
C SER A 130 1.19 14.23 -2.36
N THR A 131 1.42 15.30 -3.11
CA THR A 131 1.87 16.61 -2.59
C THR A 131 0.73 17.41 -1.93
N ASN A 132 -0.50 16.94 -2.03
CA ASN A 132 -1.70 17.59 -1.49
C ASN A 132 -2.81 16.57 -1.17
N GLY A 133 -3.94 17.04 -0.64
CA GLY A 133 -5.09 16.18 -0.30
C GLY A 133 -5.88 15.57 -1.46
N SER A 134 -5.44 15.67 -2.71
CA SER A 134 -6.21 15.21 -3.89
C SER A 134 -6.51 13.70 -3.87
N VAL A 135 -5.50 12.86 -3.60
CA VAL A 135 -5.68 11.41 -3.46
C VAL A 135 -6.62 11.06 -2.31
N ALA A 136 -6.52 11.79 -1.19
CA ALA A 136 -7.41 11.59 -0.04
C ALA A 136 -8.87 11.95 -0.38
N ALA A 137 -9.08 13.01 -1.16
CA ALA A 137 -10.41 13.40 -1.64
C ALA A 137 -11.02 12.35 -2.57
N VAL A 138 -10.22 11.80 -3.51
CA VAL A 138 -10.66 10.72 -4.42
C VAL A 138 -11.06 9.47 -3.63
N LEU A 139 -10.31 9.13 -2.59
CA LEU A 139 -10.51 7.91 -1.81
C LEU A 139 -11.44 8.10 -0.60
N ALA A 140 -12.10 9.25 -0.45
CA ALA A 140 -12.91 9.58 0.72
C ALA A 140 -14.04 8.57 1.01
N ALA A 141 -14.58 7.92 -0.03
CA ALA A 141 -15.63 6.89 0.08
C ALA A 141 -15.09 5.45 0.15
N VAL A 142 -13.77 5.26 0.00
CA VAL A 142 -13.14 3.93 0.03
C VAL A 142 -12.71 3.61 1.47
N PRO A 143 -13.04 2.41 2.00
CA PRO A 143 -12.52 1.97 3.30
C PRO A 143 -10.99 1.83 3.31
N LEU A 144 -10.28 2.86 3.77
CA LEU A 144 -8.83 2.86 3.92
C LEU A 144 -8.43 2.41 5.33
N ASN A 145 -7.64 1.34 5.40
CA ASN A 145 -7.05 0.80 6.62
C ASN A 145 -5.54 0.90 6.51
N LEU A 146 -5.00 2.06 6.91
CA LEU A 146 -3.58 2.36 6.83
C LEU A 146 -2.95 2.26 8.22
N PHE A 147 -1.79 1.61 8.31
CA PHE A 147 -1.14 1.32 9.59
C PHE A 147 0.32 1.79 9.59
N LYS A 148 0.82 2.22 10.76
CA LYS A 148 2.23 2.52 11.01
C LYS A 148 2.66 1.83 12.30
N ASN A 149 3.74 1.05 12.27
CA ASN A 149 4.26 0.41 13.46
C ASN A 149 5.33 1.29 14.12
N GLY A 150 5.20 1.51 15.42
CA GLY A 150 6.22 2.22 16.21
C GLY A 150 6.63 3.57 15.62
N ASN A 151 7.93 3.80 15.52
CA ASN A 151 8.51 5.02 14.97
C ASN A 151 9.06 4.79 13.55
N ASP A 152 8.38 3.98 12.74
CA ASP A 152 8.76 3.81 11.34
C ASP A 152 8.82 5.15 10.59
N ILE A 153 9.94 5.42 9.92
CA ILE A 153 10.16 6.66 9.16
C ILE A 153 9.51 6.63 7.78
N VAL A 154 9.25 5.47 7.17
CA VAL A 154 8.78 5.37 5.77
C VAL A 154 7.45 6.09 5.55
N PRO A 155 6.43 5.98 6.43
CA PRO A 155 5.20 6.75 6.29
C PRO A 155 5.40 8.26 6.44
N ASP A 156 6.48 8.71 7.04
CA ASP A 156 6.76 10.14 7.19
C ASP A 156 7.44 10.73 5.93
N LEU A 157 7.71 9.89 4.92
CA LEU A 157 8.36 10.26 3.67
C LEU A 157 7.42 10.10 2.45
N PRO A 158 7.54 10.96 1.41
CA PRO A 158 8.39 12.15 1.37
C PRO A 158 7.96 13.24 2.37
N ILE A 159 8.90 14.09 2.79
CA ILE A 159 8.61 15.22 3.68
C ILE A 159 7.69 16.22 2.93
N ASP A 160 6.75 16.85 3.63
CA ASP A 160 5.76 17.80 3.10
C ASP A 160 4.72 17.21 2.11
N TRP A 161 4.66 15.89 2.00
CA TRP A 161 3.63 15.19 1.24
C TRP A 161 2.52 14.68 2.17
N GLU A 162 1.38 14.32 1.59
CA GLU A 162 0.20 13.86 2.30
C GLU A 162 -0.07 12.37 2.10
N HIS A 163 -0.65 11.76 3.12
CA HIS A 163 -1.20 10.42 3.03
C HIS A 163 -2.54 10.42 2.30
N ALA A 164 -2.89 9.26 1.75
CA ALA A 164 -4.21 9.03 1.15
C ALA A 164 -5.36 8.98 2.18
N GLY A 165 -5.05 8.89 3.47
CA GLY A 165 -6.02 8.79 4.55
C GLY A 165 -5.35 8.71 5.92
N PRO A 166 -6.13 8.60 7.00
CA PRO A 166 -5.60 8.57 8.35
C PRO A 166 -4.77 7.31 8.61
N ILE A 167 -3.60 7.49 9.23
CA ILE A 167 -2.71 6.41 9.65
C ILE A 167 -3.06 5.95 11.08
N ARG A 168 -3.24 4.64 11.27
CA ARG A 168 -3.45 4.01 12.58
C ARG A 168 -2.11 3.54 13.15
N GLN A 169 -1.74 4.07 14.30
CA GLN A 169 -0.55 3.63 15.03
C GLN A 169 -0.76 2.24 15.63
N VAL A 170 0.23 1.37 15.49
CA VAL A 170 0.25 0.04 16.06
C VAL A 170 1.61 -0.28 16.68
N GLY A 171 1.63 -1.28 17.56
CA GLY A 171 2.87 -1.81 18.10
C GLY A 171 3.62 -0.83 19.00
N ARG A 172 4.87 -1.18 19.28
CA ARG A 172 5.77 -0.38 20.12
C ARG A 172 7.04 -0.08 19.33
N ALA A 173 7.45 1.18 19.34
CA ALA A 173 8.68 1.62 18.72
C ALA A 173 9.88 0.83 19.26
N SER A 174 10.73 0.35 18.35
CA SER A 174 12.00 -0.31 18.71
C SER A 174 13.03 0.70 19.23
N LEU A 175 12.96 1.93 18.74
CA LEU A 175 13.84 3.04 19.10
C LEU A 175 13.02 4.29 19.43
N PRO A 176 13.53 5.19 20.30
CA PRO A 176 12.80 6.41 20.69
C PRO A 176 12.77 7.49 19.60
N PHE A 177 13.33 7.24 18.41
CA PHE A 177 13.42 8.15 17.28
C PHE A 177 12.97 7.47 15.97
N PRO A 178 12.63 8.24 14.91
CA PRO A 178 12.29 7.70 13.59
C PRO A 178 13.36 6.74 13.07
N ASN A 179 12.95 5.56 12.58
CA ASN A 179 13.88 4.51 12.19
C ASN A 179 13.28 3.57 11.13
N ILE A 180 14.14 2.86 10.39
CA ILE A 180 13.74 1.84 9.40
C ILE A 180 13.51 0.47 10.05
N ALA A 181 14.05 0.24 11.26
CA ALA A 181 13.91 -1.06 11.93
C ALA A 181 12.45 -1.41 12.28
N ASP A 182 11.61 -0.40 12.52
CA ASP A 182 10.17 -0.57 12.75
C ASP A 182 9.38 -0.90 11.47
N HIS A 183 9.94 -0.64 10.29
CA HIS A 183 9.34 -0.87 8.95
C HIS A 183 9.26 -2.35 8.52
N ALA A 184 9.70 -3.28 9.37
CA ALA A 184 9.64 -4.69 9.01
C ALA A 184 8.19 -5.18 9.10
N ILE A 185 7.64 -5.70 7.98
CA ILE A 185 6.28 -6.26 7.93
C ILE A 185 6.01 -7.30 9.04
N ALA A 186 7.03 -8.05 9.47
CA ALA A 186 6.92 -8.99 10.58
C ALA A 186 6.56 -8.30 11.91
N ARG A 187 7.06 -7.09 12.16
CA ARG A 187 6.73 -6.28 13.34
C ARG A 187 5.30 -5.75 13.27
N VAL A 188 4.85 -5.32 12.09
CA VAL A 188 3.44 -4.95 11.86
C VAL A 188 2.51 -6.13 12.14
N ILE A 189 2.82 -7.31 11.60
CA ILE A 189 2.05 -8.54 11.86
C ILE A 189 1.98 -8.85 13.36
N ALA A 190 3.11 -8.77 14.06
CA ALA A 190 3.16 -8.99 15.51
C ALA A 190 2.30 -7.97 16.26
N ALA A 191 2.40 -6.69 15.92
CA ALA A 191 1.64 -5.60 16.53
C ALA A 191 0.12 -5.78 16.38
N LEU A 192 -0.34 -6.20 15.21
CA LEU A 192 -1.77 -6.46 14.92
C LEU A 192 -2.32 -7.69 15.64
N THR A 193 -1.47 -8.50 16.27
CA THR A 193 -1.88 -9.63 17.10
C THR A 193 -2.22 -9.19 18.53
N VAL A 194 -1.70 -8.03 18.97
CA VAL A 194 -1.82 -7.53 20.35
C VAL A 194 -3.03 -6.61 20.52
N THR A 195 -3.51 -5.98 19.44
CA THR A 195 -4.71 -5.14 19.44
C THR A 195 -5.98 -5.99 19.39
N THR A 196 -6.31 -6.65 20.50
CA THR A 196 -7.69 -7.02 20.81
C THR A 196 -7.93 -6.80 22.30
N PRO A 197 -8.47 -5.65 22.72
CA PRO A 197 -9.49 -5.64 23.75
C PRO A 197 -10.86 -5.86 23.08
N ALA A 198 -11.70 -6.64 23.76
CA ALA A 198 -13.10 -6.89 23.42
C ALA A 198 -13.95 -5.61 23.38
#